data_AF-A3EXZ3-F1
#
_entry.id   AF-A3EXZ3-F1
#
_cell.length_a   1.000
_cell.length_b   1.000
_cell.length_c   1.000
_cell.angle_alpha   90.00
_cell.angle_beta   90.00
_cell.angle_gamma   90.00
#
_symmetry.space_group_name_H-M   'P 1'
#
loop_
_entity.id
_entity.type
_entity.pdbx_description
1 polymer ?
#
loop_
_entity_poly.entity_id
_entity_poly.type
_entity_poly.pdbx_seq_one_letter_code
_entity_poly.pdbx_strand_id
1 'polypeptide(L)'
;MEFISDDKIKKESRDTDPAPVNQEPHKASSSSSSSSKKPNISILSGYNHGWKSRHHHFLRYNDVKYKEEKKPGVNDIANQKYVTQKINGWKIYHLSAQMENLHDIEIEVVDKFSSLLKLFKSHAENDENKSLNRTNELFMGNMQRSKVVSDQLKEAKTQMMKVFNHKKHVSDIINKYASKRTIKKKGRY
;
A
#
# COMPACT_ATOMS: atom_id res chain seq x y z
N MET A 1 -4.99 26.69 -0.69
CA MET A 1 -6.46 26.82 -0.54
C MET A 1 -7.03 26.58 -1.93
N GLU A 2 -7.94 25.64 -2.19
CA GLU A 2 -9.10 25.22 -1.39
C GLU A 2 -9.43 23.73 -1.63
N PHE A 3 -10.08 23.11 -0.64
CA PHE A 3 -10.64 21.75 -0.69
C PHE A 3 -12.04 21.79 -1.33
N ILE A 4 -12.38 20.78 -2.12
CA ILE A 4 -13.72 20.59 -2.70
C ILE A 4 -14.64 20.02 -1.62
N SER A 5 -15.74 20.70 -1.33
CA SER A 5 -16.74 20.32 -0.31
C SER A 5 -17.81 19.36 -0.85
N ASP A 6 -18.28 18.48 0.04
CA ASP A 6 -19.10 17.26 -0.16
C ASP A 6 -20.61 17.46 -0.46
N ASP A 7 -21.05 18.55 -1.09
CA ASP A 7 -22.48 18.92 -1.06
C ASP A 7 -23.36 18.52 -2.26
N LYS A 8 -22.96 17.57 -3.12
CA LYS A 8 -23.80 17.19 -4.28
C LYS A 8 -23.88 15.69 -4.57
N ILE A 9 -24.39 14.92 -3.61
CA ILE A 9 -24.97 13.61 -3.91
C ILE A 9 -26.26 13.41 -3.11
N LYS A 10 -27.43 13.66 -3.73
CA LYS A 10 -28.66 12.86 -3.57
C LYS A 10 -29.82 13.36 -4.44
N LYS A 11 -30.67 12.38 -4.78
CA LYS A 11 -31.98 12.41 -5.49
C LYS A 11 -31.89 12.44 -7.01
N GLU A 12 -32.63 11.63 -7.77
CA GLU A 12 -33.87 10.88 -7.47
C GLU A 12 -34.08 9.75 -8.49
N SER A 13 -35.00 8.84 -8.19
CA SER A 13 -35.25 7.53 -8.82
C SER A 13 -36.71 7.37 -9.28
N ARG A 14 -36.96 6.41 -10.20
CA ARG A 14 -38.24 5.72 -10.56
C ARG A 14 -39.23 6.51 -11.41
N ASP A 15 -40.15 5.94 -12.20
CA ASP A 15 -40.46 4.67 -12.90
C ASP A 15 -41.81 5.00 -13.60
N THR A 16 -42.11 4.50 -14.80
CA THR A 16 -43.41 3.93 -15.26
C THR A 16 -43.59 3.87 -16.80
N ASP A 17 -44.21 2.78 -17.24
CA ASP A 17 -44.69 2.33 -18.57
C ASP A 17 -46.12 1.73 -18.32
N PRO A 18 -46.94 1.25 -19.30
CA PRO A 18 -47.05 1.48 -20.76
C PRO A 18 -48.53 1.46 -21.34
N ALA A 19 -48.65 1.46 -22.69
CA ALA A 19 -49.62 0.71 -23.55
C ALA A 19 -50.85 1.43 -24.23
N PRO A 20 -51.56 0.84 -25.24
CA PRO A 20 -51.45 1.14 -26.70
C PRO A 20 -52.82 1.25 -27.45
N VAL A 21 -52.86 1.17 -28.82
CA VAL A 21 -53.99 0.86 -29.79
C VAL A 21 -53.94 1.86 -30.98
N ASN A 22 -53.67 1.55 -32.27
CA ASN A 22 -54.09 0.57 -33.30
C ASN A 22 -55.30 1.03 -34.17
N GLN A 23 -55.07 1.35 -35.47
CA GLN A 23 -55.77 0.85 -36.69
C GLN A 23 -55.71 1.78 -37.93
N GLU A 24 -55.50 1.13 -39.08
CA GLU A 24 -55.44 1.52 -40.51
C GLU A 24 -56.84 1.81 -41.16
N PRO A 25 -57.07 1.96 -42.51
CA PRO A 25 -56.23 2.35 -43.68
C PRO A 25 -56.92 3.27 -44.77
N HIS A 26 -56.11 3.66 -45.77
CA HIS A 26 -56.40 3.86 -47.23
C HIS A 26 -56.59 5.25 -47.90
N LYS A 27 -55.65 5.48 -48.85
CA LYS A 27 -55.71 6.11 -50.19
C LYS A 27 -55.89 7.63 -50.32
N ALA A 28 -54.84 8.32 -50.81
CA ALA A 28 -54.73 8.73 -52.21
C ALA A 28 -53.42 9.53 -52.45
N SER A 29 -52.98 9.46 -53.70
CA SER A 29 -51.85 10.12 -54.36
C SER A 29 -51.61 11.61 -54.02
N SER A 30 -50.34 12.00 -53.86
CA SER A 30 -49.67 12.92 -54.79
C SER A 30 -48.32 13.41 -54.23
N SER A 31 -47.27 13.24 -55.04
CA SER A 31 -46.05 14.05 -55.13
C SER A 31 -45.77 15.12 -54.05
N SER A 32 -44.72 14.93 -53.25
CA SER A 32 -43.86 16.04 -52.79
C SER A 32 -42.65 15.53 -52.04
N SER A 33 -41.46 15.98 -52.48
CA SER A 33 -40.21 16.11 -51.70
C SER A 33 -39.81 14.95 -50.79
N SER A 34 -38.86 14.14 -51.25
CA SER A 34 -38.06 13.28 -50.37
C SER A 34 -37.16 14.14 -49.47
N SER A 35 -37.76 14.82 -48.50
CA SER A 35 -37.06 15.17 -47.27
C SER A 35 -36.81 13.84 -46.55
N SER A 36 -35.60 13.31 -46.68
CA SER A 36 -35.17 12.16 -45.92
C SER A 36 -35.25 12.55 -44.44
N LYS A 37 -36.36 12.18 -43.79
CA LYS A 37 -36.50 12.30 -42.33
C LYS A 37 -35.29 11.58 -41.76
N LYS A 38 -34.42 12.32 -41.07
CA LYS A 38 -33.29 11.72 -40.34
C LYS A 38 -33.88 10.59 -39.50
N PRO A 39 -33.31 9.37 -39.54
CA PRO A 39 -33.85 8.27 -38.78
C PRO A 39 -33.91 8.69 -37.32
N ASN A 40 -35.06 8.50 -36.67
CA ASN A 40 -35.17 8.70 -35.24
C ASN A 40 -34.24 7.66 -34.58
N ILE A 41 -33.07 8.11 -34.12
CA ILE A 41 -32.11 7.27 -33.42
C ILE A 41 -32.67 7.00 -32.04
N SER A 42 -33.50 5.96 -31.93
CA SER A 42 -33.96 5.43 -30.66
C SER A 42 -32.88 4.51 -30.10
N ILE A 43 -32.46 4.77 -28.86
CA ILE A 43 -31.57 3.86 -28.12
C ILE A 43 -32.24 2.48 -27.97
N LEU A 44 -33.57 2.43 -27.85
CA LEU A 44 -34.31 1.17 -27.72
C LEU A 44 -34.35 0.35 -29.01
N SER A 45 -34.39 0.99 -30.19
CA SER A 45 -34.52 0.26 -31.46
C SER A 45 -33.25 -0.49 -31.87
N GLY A 46 -32.10 -0.09 -31.34
CA GLY A 46 -30.79 -0.72 -31.59
C GLY A 46 -30.24 -1.50 -30.40
N TYR A 47 -30.91 -1.47 -29.24
CA TYR A 47 -30.48 -2.20 -28.05
C TYR A 47 -30.84 -3.68 -28.18
N ASN A 48 -30.07 -4.37 -29.02
CA ASN A 48 -30.05 -5.81 -29.03
C ASN A 48 -28.92 -6.24 -28.11
N HIS A 49 -29.24 -6.49 -26.83
CA HIS A 49 -28.24 -7.06 -25.92
C HIS A 49 -27.88 -8.43 -26.48
N GLY A 50 -26.71 -8.54 -27.10
CA GLY A 50 -26.23 -9.80 -27.61
C GLY A 50 -25.74 -10.61 -26.42
N TRP A 51 -26.58 -11.46 -25.83
CA TRP A 51 -26.19 -12.49 -24.85
C TRP A 51 -25.26 -13.56 -25.46
N LYS A 52 -24.56 -13.22 -26.55
CA LYS A 52 -23.50 -14.03 -27.13
C LYS A 52 -22.36 -14.02 -26.12
N SER A 53 -22.18 -15.15 -25.46
CA SER A 53 -21.08 -15.46 -24.53
C SER A 53 -19.70 -14.98 -25.02
N ARG A 54 -19.49 -14.86 -26.34
CA ARG A 54 -18.27 -14.32 -26.97
C ARG A 54 -17.99 -12.82 -26.71
N HIS A 55 -18.96 -12.02 -26.25
CA HIS A 55 -18.75 -10.60 -25.92
C HIS A 55 -18.51 -10.35 -24.43
N HIS A 56 -18.71 -11.37 -23.59
CA HIS A 56 -18.41 -11.29 -22.17
C HIS A 56 -17.08 -12.00 -21.93
N HIS A 57 -16.01 -11.22 -21.71
CA HIS A 57 -14.68 -11.75 -21.41
C HIS A 57 -14.64 -12.60 -20.13
N PHE A 58 -15.67 -12.49 -19.28
CA PHE A 58 -15.81 -13.19 -18.02
C PHE A 58 -17.29 -13.59 -17.84
N LEU A 59 -17.57 -14.88 -17.88
CA LEU A 59 -18.91 -15.47 -17.72
C LEU A 59 -19.13 -16.01 -16.30
N ARG A 60 -18.05 -16.31 -15.59
CA ARG A 60 -18.05 -16.76 -14.20
C ARG A 60 -17.17 -15.84 -13.36
N TYR A 61 -17.49 -15.75 -12.08
CA TYR A 61 -16.71 -14.98 -11.11
C TYR A 61 -15.24 -15.47 -10.97
N ASN A 62 -14.93 -16.69 -11.46
CA ASN A 62 -13.59 -17.28 -11.48
C ASN A 62 -12.77 -16.95 -12.75
N ASP A 63 -13.38 -16.31 -13.75
CA ASP A 63 -12.69 -16.01 -15.01
C ASP A 63 -11.73 -14.81 -14.84
N VAL A 64 -11.95 -13.99 -13.81
CA VAL A 64 -10.99 -12.98 -13.34
C VAL A 64 -10.20 -13.59 -12.19
N LYS A 65 -8.92 -13.88 -12.44
CA LYS A 65 -7.97 -14.24 -11.38
C LYS A 65 -6.99 -13.10 -11.19
N TYR A 66 -6.57 -12.88 -9.95
CA TYR A 66 -5.45 -11.98 -9.70
C TYR A 66 -4.26 -12.44 -10.53
N LYS A 67 -3.66 -11.52 -11.27
CA LYS A 67 -2.44 -11.80 -12.01
C LYS A 67 -1.35 -12.10 -10.99
N GLU A 68 -0.95 -13.36 -10.89
CA GLU A 68 0.15 -13.75 -10.02
C GLU A 68 1.42 -13.02 -10.48
N GLU A 69 1.99 -12.20 -9.61
CA GLU A 69 3.29 -11.59 -9.88
C GLU A 69 4.33 -12.71 -9.94
N LYS A 70 4.89 -12.92 -11.14
CA LYS A 70 5.95 -13.91 -11.34
C LYS A 70 7.12 -13.53 -10.44
N LYS A 71 7.35 -14.34 -9.41
CA LYS A 71 8.53 -14.19 -8.54
C LYS A 71 9.77 -14.26 -9.42
N PRO A 72 10.69 -13.27 -9.33
CA PRO A 72 11.90 -13.27 -10.14
C PRO A 72 12.69 -14.55 -9.84
N GLY A 73 13.12 -15.24 -10.91
CA GLY A 73 13.91 -16.44 -10.76
C GLY A 73 15.30 -16.12 -10.20
N VAL A 74 16.02 -17.15 -9.74
CA VAL A 74 17.41 -16.99 -9.27
C VAL A 74 18.30 -16.33 -10.32
N ASN A 75 18.07 -16.65 -11.60
CA ASN A 75 18.79 -16.05 -12.72
C ASN A 75 18.47 -14.55 -12.88
N ASP A 76 17.20 -14.15 -12.72
CA ASP A 76 16.79 -12.75 -12.78
C ASP A 76 17.42 -11.95 -11.63
N ILE A 77 17.46 -12.54 -10.43
CA ILE A 77 18.07 -11.93 -9.23
C ILE A 77 19.58 -11.76 -9.40
N ALA A 78 20.28 -12.81 -9.85
CA ALA A 78 21.73 -12.81 -10.04
C ALA A 78 22.20 -11.80 -11.10
N ASN A 79 21.32 -11.43 -12.04
CA ASN A 79 21.62 -10.46 -13.10
C ASN A 79 21.10 -9.05 -12.82
N GLN A 80 20.57 -8.78 -11.62
CA GLN A 80 20.19 -7.43 -11.23
C GLN A 80 21.41 -6.51 -11.17
N LYS A 81 21.20 -5.24 -11.56
CA LYS A 81 22.22 -4.20 -11.43
C LYS A 81 22.67 -4.08 -9.97
N TYR A 82 23.98 -4.11 -9.75
CA TYR A 82 24.62 -3.96 -8.44
C TYR A 82 24.23 -5.03 -7.41
N VAL A 83 23.82 -6.24 -7.83
CA VAL A 83 23.41 -7.30 -6.89
C VAL A 83 24.50 -7.60 -5.85
N THR A 84 25.78 -7.64 -6.24
CA THR A 84 26.91 -7.86 -5.32
C THR A 84 27.00 -6.77 -4.26
N GLN A 85 26.71 -5.51 -4.61
CA GLN A 85 26.67 -4.41 -3.66
C GLN A 85 25.45 -4.49 -2.74
N LYS A 86 24.30 -4.93 -3.26
CA LYS A 86 23.08 -5.15 -2.45
C LYS A 86 23.29 -6.22 -1.38
N ILE A 87 24.02 -7.30 -1.69
CA ILE A 87 24.38 -8.37 -0.73
C ILE A 87 25.21 -7.82 0.44
N ASN A 88 26.01 -6.78 0.22
CA ASN A 88 26.74 -6.13 1.31
C ASN A 88 25.82 -5.40 2.30
N GLY A 89 24.57 -5.12 1.92
CA GLY A 89 23.51 -4.75 2.84
C GLY A 89 23.74 -3.47 3.63
N TRP A 90 24.39 -2.47 3.03
CA TRP A 90 24.68 -1.18 3.69
C TRP A 90 23.45 -0.53 4.33
N LYS A 91 22.25 -0.73 3.74
CA LYS A 91 20.98 -0.25 4.30
C LYS A 91 20.66 -0.90 5.64
N ILE A 92 20.93 -2.19 5.78
CA ILE A 92 20.72 -2.94 7.03
C ILE A 92 21.71 -2.47 8.08
N TYR A 93 22.98 -2.26 7.72
CA TYR A 93 23.97 -1.67 8.63
C TYR A 93 23.58 -0.25 9.07
N HIS A 94 23.09 0.58 8.14
CA HIS A 94 22.62 1.92 8.45
C HIS A 94 21.42 1.90 9.40
N LEU A 95 20.42 1.04 9.13
CA LEU A 95 19.28 0.84 10.02
C LEU A 95 19.74 0.33 11.40
N SER A 96 20.71 -0.59 11.45
CA SER A 96 21.28 -1.08 12.72
C SER A 96 21.90 0.05 13.53
N ALA A 97 22.65 0.95 12.90
CA ALA A 97 23.22 2.11 13.57
C ALA A 97 22.13 3.08 14.05
N GLN A 98 21.08 3.29 13.27
CA GLN A 98 19.93 4.10 13.71
C GLN A 98 19.20 3.48 14.91
N MET A 99 19.10 2.15 14.97
CA MET A 99 18.53 1.44 16.11
C MET A 99 19.43 1.53 17.36
N GLU A 100 20.76 1.55 17.21
CA GLU A 100 21.67 1.82 18.33
C GLU A 100 21.48 3.24 18.86
N ASN A 101 21.43 4.24 17.98
CA ASN A 101 21.20 5.62 18.41
C ASN A 101 19.85 5.78 19.14
N LEU A 102 18.79 5.14 18.66
CA LEU A 102 17.49 5.14 19.33
C LEU A 102 17.56 4.45 20.70
N HIS A 103 18.35 3.39 20.83
CA HIS A 103 18.57 2.72 22.10
C HIS A 103 19.27 3.62 23.12
N ASP A 104 20.28 4.36 22.68
CA ASP A 104 21.02 5.30 23.53
C ASP A 104 20.12 6.46 23.99
N ILE A 105 19.28 6.99 23.11
CA ILE A 105 18.28 8.00 23.46
C ILE A 105 17.28 7.45 24.49
N GLU A 106 16.85 6.20 24.35
CA GLU A 106 15.91 5.57 25.30
C GLU A 106 16.53 5.44 26.69
N ILE A 107 17.83 5.10 26.77
CA ILE A 107 18.58 5.10 28.04
C ILE A 107 18.60 6.49 28.66
N GLU A 108 18.91 7.53 27.87
CA GLU A 108 18.93 8.91 28.36
C GLU A 108 17.56 9.36 28.90
N VAL A 109 16.47 8.95 28.24
CA VAL A 109 15.10 9.21 28.71
C VAL A 109 14.84 8.52 30.05
N VAL A 110 15.27 7.27 30.22
CA VAL A 110 15.16 6.54 31.49
C VAL A 110 15.94 7.23 32.61
N ASP A 111 17.14 7.75 32.32
CA ASP A 111 17.97 8.47 33.30
C ASP A 111 17.35 9.81 33.72
N LYS A 112 16.75 10.53 32.77
CA LYS A 112 15.99 11.77 33.04
C LYS A 112 14.77 11.47 33.92
N PHE A 113 14.00 10.44 33.60
CA PHE A 113 12.87 10.01 34.44
C PHE A 113 13.32 9.58 35.84
N SER A 114 14.45 8.87 35.93
CA SER A 114 15.02 8.47 37.22
C SER A 114 15.43 9.67 38.08
N SER A 115 15.97 10.72 37.44
CA SER A 115 16.35 11.97 38.12
C SER A 115 15.13 12.76 38.58
N LEU A 116 14.10 12.90 37.73
CA LEU A 116 12.84 13.54 38.10
C LEU A 116 12.14 12.79 39.23
N LEU A 117 12.09 11.46 39.17
CA LEU A 117 11.49 10.63 40.21
C LEU A 117 12.14 10.85 41.57
N LYS A 118 13.47 11.02 41.62
CA LYS A 118 14.19 11.33 42.88
C LYS A 118 13.78 12.69 43.45
N LEU A 119 13.66 13.71 42.61
CA LEU A 119 13.22 15.06 43.02
C LEU A 119 11.78 15.06 43.54
N PHE A 120 10.88 14.33 42.87
CA PHE A 120 9.48 14.23 43.28
C PHE A 120 9.31 13.43 44.57
N LYS A 121 10.11 12.38 44.78
CA LYS A 121 10.10 11.64 46.05
C LYS A 121 10.57 12.50 47.23
N SER A 122 11.59 13.33 47.08
CA SER A 122 12.03 14.24 48.14
C SER A 122 11.03 15.36 48.45
N HIS A 123 10.22 15.76 47.47
CA HIS A 123 9.13 16.73 47.68
C HIS A 123 7.87 16.08 48.29
N ALA A 124 7.61 14.81 48.00
CA ALA A 124 6.46 14.07 48.55
C ALA A 124 6.61 13.73 50.04
N GLU A 125 7.83 13.65 50.57
CA GLU A 125 8.06 13.48 52.03
C GLU A 125 7.61 14.72 52.84
N ASN A 126 7.49 15.88 52.20
CA ASN A 126 7.10 17.14 52.85
C ASN A 126 5.60 17.48 52.72
N ASP A 127 4.85 16.77 51.88
CA ASP A 127 3.46 17.12 51.56
C ASP A 127 2.66 15.87 51.13
N GLU A 128 1.55 15.55 51.81
CA GLU A 128 0.66 14.41 51.48
C GLU A 128 -0.17 14.69 50.21
N ASN A 129 0.49 15.02 49.11
CA ASN A 129 -0.17 15.48 47.90
C ASN A 129 -0.49 14.29 47.00
N LYS A 130 -1.75 13.82 47.03
CA LYS A 130 -2.28 12.72 46.19
C LYS A 130 -1.96 12.88 44.69
N SER A 131 -1.83 14.12 44.22
CA SER A 131 -1.43 14.47 42.85
C SER A 131 0.03 14.09 42.52
N LEU A 132 0.95 14.24 43.48
CA LEU A 132 2.35 13.83 43.34
C LEU A 132 2.49 12.31 43.26
N ASN A 133 1.72 11.58 44.08
CA ASN A 133 1.73 10.11 44.06
C ASN A 133 1.27 9.56 42.71
N ARG A 134 0.19 10.09 42.14
CA ARG A 134 -0.26 9.73 40.79
C ARG A 134 0.80 10.03 39.73
N THR A 135 1.49 11.15 39.85
CA THR A 135 2.56 11.53 38.92
C THR A 135 3.76 10.59 39.03
N ASN A 136 4.14 10.18 40.24
CA ASN A 136 5.18 9.17 40.48
C ASN A 136 4.85 7.81 39.87
N GLU A 137 3.61 7.34 40.01
CA GLU A 137 3.16 6.08 39.39
C GLU A 137 3.26 6.14 37.86
N LEU A 138 2.88 7.28 37.26
CA LEU A 138 3.02 7.49 35.81
C LEU A 138 4.48 7.48 35.37
N PHE A 139 5.39 8.12 36.12
CA PHE A 139 6.82 8.08 35.84
C PHE A 139 7.38 6.66 35.92
N MET A 140 7.03 5.90 36.95
CA MET A 140 7.46 4.51 37.07
C MET A 140 6.95 3.64 35.92
N GLY A 141 5.68 3.78 35.55
CA GLY A 141 5.10 3.07 34.41
C GLY A 141 5.74 3.43 33.07
N ASN A 142 6.03 4.72 32.84
CA ASN A 142 6.78 5.18 31.65
C ASN A 142 8.19 4.58 31.62
N MET A 143 8.90 4.62 32.74
CA MET A 143 10.25 4.06 32.84
C MET A 143 10.27 2.55 32.54
N GLN A 144 9.26 1.81 33.00
CA GLN A 144 9.14 0.39 32.68
C GLN A 144 8.90 0.17 31.18
N ARG A 145 8.00 0.94 30.55
CA ARG A 145 7.77 0.87 29.10
C ARG A 145 9.04 1.16 28.32
N SER A 146 9.77 2.20 28.70
CA SER A 146 11.05 2.57 28.07
C SER A 146 12.08 1.44 28.15
N LYS A 147 12.20 0.76 29.29
CA LYS A 147 13.07 -0.41 29.43
C LYS A 147 12.68 -1.55 28.50
N VAL A 148 11.38 -1.86 28.41
CA VAL A 148 10.87 -2.91 27.51
C VAL A 148 11.18 -2.57 26.05
N VAL A 149 10.95 -1.32 25.64
CA VAL A 149 11.26 -0.85 24.28
C VAL A 149 12.76 -0.96 24.00
N SER A 150 13.59 -0.57 24.97
CA SER A 150 15.04 -0.65 24.90
C SER A 150 15.54 -2.09 24.66
N ASP A 151 14.97 -3.06 25.37
CA ASP A 151 15.29 -4.49 25.21
C ASP A 151 14.81 -5.04 23.86
N GLN A 152 13.58 -4.71 23.46
CA GLN A 152 13.02 -5.11 22.17
C GLN A 152 13.82 -4.55 20.99
N LEU A 153 14.32 -3.31 21.12
CA LEU A 153 15.15 -2.68 20.09
C LEU A 153 16.48 -3.41 19.90
N LYS A 154 17.12 -3.82 21.00
CA LYS A 154 18.33 -4.67 20.99
C LYS A 154 18.06 -6.04 20.35
N GLU A 155 16.93 -6.67 20.69
CA GLU A 155 16.56 -7.95 20.13
C GLU A 155 16.30 -7.84 18.61
N ALA A 156 15.47 -6.87 18.20
CA ALA A 156 15.14 -6.63 16.80
C ALA A 156 16.38 -6.34 15.96
N LYS A 157 17.34 -5.55 16.49
CA LYS A 157 18.64 -5.33 15.85
C LYS A 157 19.39 -6.65 15.66
N THR A 158 19.49 -7.47 16.71
CA THR A 158 20.14 -8.78 16.65
C THR A 158 19.48 -9.68 15.60
N GLN A 159 18.15 -9.74 15.57
CA GLN A 159 17.40 -10.51 14.58
C GLN A 159 17.65 -10.01 13.15
N MET A 160 17.65 -8.69 12.94
CA MET A 160 17.94 -8.09 11.64
C MET A 160 19.34 -8.46 11.13
N MET A 161 20.34 -8.50 12.01
CA MET A 161 21.71 -8.87 11.64
C MET A 161 21.85 -10.35 11.22
N LYS A 162 20.95 -11.24 11.68
CA LYS A 162 20.94 -12.66 11.27
C LYS A 162 20.70 -12.86 9.77
N VAL A 163 20.15 -11.87 9.05
CA VAL A 163 19.98 -11.93 7.59
C VAL A 163 21.32 -12.17 6.88
N PHE A 164 22.43 -11.75 7.48
CA PHE A 164 23.77 -11.95 6.92
C PHE A 164 24.39 -13.33 7.19
N ASN A 165 23.78 -14.19 8.01
CA ASN A 165 24.32 -15.52 8.33
C ASN A 165 24.54 -16.37 7.08
N HIS A 166 23.68 -16.19 6.07
CA HIS A 166 23.76 -16.92 4.79
C HIS A 166 24.43 -16.11 3.67
N LYS A 167 25.05 -14.97 3.99
CA LYS A 167 25.63 -14.04 3.00
C LYS A 167 26.61 -14.75 2.04
N LYS A 168 27.51 -15.58 2.58
CA LYS A 168 28.49 -16.34 1.77
C LYS A 168 27.79 -17.27 0.78
N HIS A 169 26.87 -18.08 1.26
CA HIS A 169 26.11 -19.04 0.43
C HIS A 169 25.31 -18.34 -0.68
N VAL A 170 24.62 -17.25 -0.34
CA VAL A 170 23.87 -16.44 -1.31
C VAL A 170 24.80 -15.81 -2.35
N SER A 171 25.96 -15.32 -1.92
CA SER A 171 26.99 -14.79 -2.82
C SER A 171 27.49 -15.85 -3.81
N ASP A 172 27.72 -17.09 -3.36
CA ASP A 172 28.17 -18.18 -4.21
C ASP A 172 27.11 -18.55 -5.26
N ILE A 173 25.83 -18.61 -4.86
CA ILE A 173 24.71 -18.83 -5.79
C ILE A 173 24.66 -17.70 -6.83
N ILE A 174 24.72 -16.45 -6.40
CA ILE A 174 24.66 -15.30 -7.30
C ILE A 174 25.81 -15.33 -8.30
N ASN A 175 27.04 -15.63 -7.87
CA ASN A 175 28.18 -15.77 -8.75
C ASN A 175 28.04 -16.95 -9.74
N LYS A 176 27.40 -18.06 -9.33
CA LYS A 176 27.13 -19.21 -10.20
C LYS A 176 26.14 -18.88 -11.33
N TYR A 177 25.10 -18.10 -11.04
CA TYR A 177 24.04 -17.75 -11.99
C TYR A 177 24.24 -16.38 -12.66
N ALA A 178 25.26 -15.62 -12.27
CA ALA A 178 25.64 -14.38 -12.92
C ALA A 178 25.97 -14.66 -14.39
N SER A 179 25.25 -14.00 -15.29
CA SER A 179 25.48 -14.09 -16.72
C SER A 179 26.88 -13.53 -17.02
N LYS A 180 27.83 -14.38 -17.41
CA LYS A 180 29.15 -14.00 -17.92
C LYS A 180 29.11 -13.25 -19.26
N ARG A 181 27.94 -12.72 -19.67
CA ARG A 181 27.80 -11.92 -20.88
C ARG A 181 28.79 -10.77 -20.76
N THR A 182 29.85 -10.84 -21.56
CA THR A 182 30.79 -9.77 -21.76
C THR A 182 29.97 -8.53 -22.12
N ILE A 183 30.10 -7.50 -21.29
CA ILE A 183 29.63 -6.17 -21.64
C ILE A 183 30.36 -5.83 -22.93
N LYS A 184 29.71 -6.07 -24.08
CA LYS A 184 30.24 -5.65 -25.37
C LYS A 184 30.47 -4.15 -25.21
N LYS A 185 31.75 -3.74 -25.19
CA LYS A 185 32.17 -2.35 -25.15
C LYS A 185 31.41 -1.65 -26.28
N LYS A 186 30.34 -0.94 -25.96
CA LYS A 186 29.71 -0.01 -26.88
C LYS A 186 30.72 1.12 -27.00
N GLY A 187 31.54 1.04 -28.05
CA GLY A 187 32.56 2.02 -28.37
C GLY A 187 31.93 3.40 -28.37
N ARG A 188 32.51 4.30 -27.59
CA ARG A 188 32.31 5.73 -27.79
C ARG A 188 33.21 6.10 -28.96
N TYR A 189 32.61 6.27 -30.13
CA TYR A 189 33.11 7.22 -31.13
C TYR A 189 32.65 8.61 -30.69
#